data_AF-X1MEL4-F1
#
_entry.id   AF-X1MEL4-F1
#
_cell.length_a   1.000
_cell.length_b   1.000
_cell.length_c   1.000
_cell.angle_alpha   90.00
_cell.angle_beta   90.00
_cell.angle_gamma   90.00
#
_symmetry.space_group_name_H-M   'P 1'
#
loop_
_entity.id
_entity.type
_entity.pdbx_description
1 polymer ?
#
loop_
_entity_poly.entity_id
_entity_poly.type
_entity_poly.pdbx_seq_one_letter_code
_entity_poly.pdbx_strand_id
1 'polypeptide(L)'
;MNRTIRPIELIVQGEIGEKIGNYPHGSYFDLLDKKGEAVLHCLIWKNNLEKANIELKKGKEVKILGYSEIYKKSGDFKIIVRNISVVG
;
A
#
# COMPACT_ATOMS: atom_id res chain seq x y z
N MET A 1 4.28 -15.99 -25.23
CA MET A 1 4.71 -14.64 -24.80
C MET A 1 3.79 -14.22 -23.66
N ASN A 2 4.30 -14.11 -22.43
CA ASN A 2 3.48 -13.76 -21.28
C ASN A 2 3.12 -12.28 -21.37
N ARG A 3 1.83 -11.96 -21.54
CA ARG A 3 1.35 -10.58 -21.41
C ARG A 3 1.43 -10.21 -19.93
N THR A 4 2.32 -9.30 -19.58
CA THR A 4 2.38 -8.73 -18.22
C THR A 4 1.00 -8.20 -17.84
N ILE A 5 0.54 -8.48 -16.62
CA ILE A 5 -0.71 -7.91 -16.08
C ILE A 5 -0.60 -6.39 -16.18
N ARG A 6 -1.61 -5.75 -16.79
CA ARG A 6 -1.66 -4.28 -16.86
C ARG A 6 -1.87 -3.75 -15.44
N PRO A 7 -1.09 -2.75 -14.99
CA PRO A 7 -1.35 -2.09 -13.72
C PRO A 7 -2.75 -1.50 -13.75
N ILE A 8 -3.60 -1.93 -12.82
CA ILE A 8 -4.95 -1.38 -12.65
C ILE A 8 -4.87 -0.33 -11.55
N GLU A 9 -5.32 0.89 -11.84
CA GLU A 9 -5.52 1.90 -10.81
C GLU A 9 -6.69 1.50 -9.91
N LEU A 10 -6.50 1.66 -8.61
CA LEU A 10 -7.46 1.24 -7.61
C LEU A 10 -7.48 2.20 -6.42
N ILE A 11 -8.67 2.30 -5.83
CA ILE A 11 -8.90 2.96 -4.55
C ILE A 11 -9.39 1.89 -3.59
N VAL A 12 -8.69 1.74 -2.46
CA VAL A 12 -9.03 0.75 -1.43
C VAL A 12 -9.03 1.43 -0.07
N GLN A 13 -10.02 1.07 0.75
CA GLN A 13 -10.11 1.48 2.14
C GLN A 13 -9.88 0.27 3.03
N GLY A 14 -9.10 0.45 4.09
CA GLY A 14 -8.78 -0.61 5.04
C GLY A 14 -7.98 -0.09 6.23
N GLU A 15 -7.63 -1.01 7.13
CA GLU A 15 -6.86 -0.71 8.33
C GLU A 15 -5.38 -0.99 8.12
N ILE A 16 -4.48 -0.12 8.60
CA ILE A 16 -3.06 -0.41 8.60
C ILE A 16 -2.77 -1.56 9.57
N GLY A 17 -2.20 -2.64 9.04
CA GLY A 17 -1.79 -3.82 9.80
C GLY A 17 -0.57 -3.58 10.69
N GLU A 18 -0.21 -4.61 11.45
CA GLU A 18 0.90 -4.54 12.40
C GLU A 18 2.29 -4.47 11.73
N LYS A 19 2.43 -5.07 10.55
CA LYS A 19 3.71 -5.11 9.82
C LYS A 19 3.91 -3.79 9.08
N ILE A 20 4.84 -2.99 9.57
CA ILE A 20 5.27 -1.73 8.94
C ILE A 20 6.81 -1.77 8.83
N GLY A 21 7.32 -1.68 7.61
CA GLY A 21 8.76 -1.67 7.32
C GLY A 21 9.19 -0.33 6.73
N ASN A 22 10.03 0.42 7.46
CA ASN A 22 10.55 1.70 6.98
C ASN A 22 11.92 1.51 6.31
N TYR A 23 12.07 2.06 5.10
CA TYR A 23 13.31 2.03 4.32
C TYR A 23 13.67 3.45 3.86
N PRO A 24 14.93 3.71 3.45
CA PRO A 24 15.39 5.06 3.09
C PRO A 24 14.53 5.78 2.04
N HIS A 25 13.91 5.02 1.12
CA HIS A 25 13.15 5.56 -0.01
C HIS A 25 11.64 5.37 0.11
N GLY A 26 11.14 4.66 1.12
CA GLY A 26 9.72 4.39 1.26
C GLY A 26 9.41 3.42 2.39
N SER A 27 8.13 3.21 2.60
CA SER A 27 7.62 2.33 3.66
C SER A 27 6.73 1.25 3.07
N TYR A 28 6.93 0.03 3.55
CA TYR A 28 6.03 -1.09 3.31
C TYR A 28 5.06 -1.21 4.48
N PHE A 29 3.81 -1.52 4.18
CA PHE A 29 2.80 -1.79 5.18
C PHE A 29 1.73 -2.71 4.61
N ASP A 30 1.03 -3.41 5.50
CA ASP A 30 -0.13 -4.21 5.14
C ASP A 30 -1.41 -3.39 5.31
N LEU A 31 -2.32 -3.50 4.34
CA LEU A 31 -3.67 -2.98 4.46
C LEU A 31 -4.63 -4.16 4.66
N LEU A 32 -5.34 -4.14 5.79
CA LEU A 32 -6.29 -5.16 6.21
C LEU A 32 -7.71 -4.78 5.78
N ASP A 33 -8.52 -5.78 5.44
CA ASP A 33 -9.97 -5.58 5.31
C ASP A 33 -10.64 -5.44 6.68
N LYS A 34 -11.96 -5.16 6.69
CA LYS A 34 -12.72 -4.95 7.93
C LYS A 34 -12.74 -6.15 8.88
N LYS A 35 -12.39 -7.34 8.40
CA LYS A 35 -12.35 -8.57 9.21
C LYS A 35 -10.92 -8.93 9.64
N GLY A 36 -9.91 -8.25 9.12
CA GLY A 36 -8.50 -8.56 9.36
C GLY A 36 -8.01 -9.82 8.64
N GLU A 37 -8.82 -10.40 7.76
CA GLU A 37 -8.54 -11.69 7.12
C GLU A 37 -7.82 -11.52 5.78
N ALA A 38 -8.20 -10.49 5.01
CA ALA A 38 -7.56 -10.17 3.75
C ALA A 38 -6.46 -9.12 3.92
N VAL A 39 -5.30 -9.38 3.30
CA VAL A 39 -4.10 -8.53 3.39
C VAL A 39 -3.68 -8.06 2.01
N LEU A 40 -3.51 -6.75 1.84
CA LEU A 40 -2.87 -6.15 0.68
C LEU A 40 -1.51 -5.58 1.08
N HIS A 41 -0.45 -6.09 0.45
CA HIS A 41 0.90 -5.57 0.64
C HIS A 41 1.06 -4.25 -0.12
N CYS A 42 1.41 -3.19 0.61
CA CYS A 42 1.53 -1.85 0.08
C CYS A 42 2.97 -1.34 0.17
N LEU A 43 3.39 -0.56 -0.83
CA LEU A 43 4.59 0.25 -0.80
C LEU A 43 4.21 1.70 -1.07
N ILE A 44 4.56 2.61 -0.16
CA ILE A 44 4.49 4.05 -0.39
C ILE A 44 5.89 4.65 -0.45
N TRP A 45 6.18 5.41 -1.50
CA TRP A 45 7.44 6.15 -1.60
C TRP A 45 7.48 7.29 -0.60
N LYS A 46 8.68 7.56 -0.05
CA LYS A 46 8.89 8.57 0.99
C LYS A 46 8.28 9.93 0.64
N ASN A 47 8.54 10.42 -0.58
CA ASN A 47 7.99 11.70 -1.05
C ASN A 47 6.44 11.71 -1.09
N ASN A 48 5.79 10.57 -1.37
CA ASN A 48 4.33 10.49 -1.37
C ASN A 48 3.78 10.46 0.06
N LEU A 49 4.44 9.75 0.97
CA LEU A 49 4.06 9.69 2.38
C LEU A 49 4.23 11.06 3.07
N GLU A 50 5.35 11.74 2.80
CA GLU A 50 5.60 13.11 3.29
C GLU A 50 4.55 14.09 2.78
N LYS A 51 4.20 14.03 1.49
CA LYS A 51 3.13 14.86 0.91
C LYS A 51 1.76 14.58 1.52
N ALA A 52 1.47 13.34 1.88
CA ALA A 52 0.23 12.97 2.54
C ALA A 52 0.16 13.49 3.99
N ASN A 53 1.32 13.82 4.60
CA ASN A 53 1.44 14.27 5.98
C ASN A 53 0.71 13.36 6.97
N ILE A 54 0.89 12.04 6.81
CA ILE A 54 0.35 11.04 7.72
C ILE A 54 1.43 10.15 8.30
N GLU A 55 1.20 9.68 9.52
CA GLU A 55 1.95 8.58 10.11
C GLU A 55 1.26 7.24 9.81
N LEU A 56 2.04 6.26 9.35
CA LEU A 56 1.62 4.86 9.24
C LEU A 56 1.64 4.22 10.62
N LYS A 57 0.46 3.89 11.16
CA LYS A 57 0.31 3.33 12.50
C LYS A 57 -0.71 2.20 12.46
N LYS A 58 -0.39 1.07 13.12
CA LYS A 58 -1.32 -0.05 13.29
C LYS A 58 -2.69 0.43 13.80
N GLY A 59 -3.77 -0.14 13.26
CA GLY A 59 -5.13 0.19 13.70
C GLY A 59 -5.73 1.42 13.03
N LYS A 60 -4.96 2.13 12.19
CA LYS A 60 -5.43 3.35 11.56
C LYS A 60 -6.17 3.04 10.26
N GLU A 61 -7.42 3.46 10.17
CA GLU A 61 -8.20 3.32 8.94
C GLU A 61 -7.78 4.37 7.92
N VAL A 62 -7.49 3.93 6.70
CA VAL A 62 -6.99 4.76 5.62
C VAL A 62 -7.65 4.39 4.30
N LYS A 63 -7.69 5.37 3.39
CA LYS A 63 -8.00 5.18 1.99
C LYS A 63 -6.75 5.41 1.16
N ILE A 64 -6.38 4.43 0.35
CA ILE A 64 -5.24 4.48 -0.57
C ILE A 64 -5.70 4.64 -2.02
N LEU A 65 -4.95 5.40 -2.79
CA LEU A 65 -4.97 5.41 -4.26
C LEU A 65 -3.64 4.86 -4.75
N GLY A 66 -3.68 3.86 -5.62
CA GLY A 66 -2.48 3.22 -6.12
C GLY A 66 -2.71 2.39 -7.36
N TYR A 67 -1.73 1.54 -7.68
CA TYR A 67 -1.81 0.58 -8.77
C TYR A 67 -1.14 -0.73 -8.37
N SER A 68 -1.61 -1.84 -8.93
CA SER A 68 -0.99 -3.15 -8.75
C SER A 68 0.32 -3.27 -9.53
N GLU A 69 1.33 -3.86 -8.91
CA GLU A 69 2.63 -4.15 -9.52
C GLU A 69 3.12 -5.53 -9.10
N ILE A 70 3.69 -6.27 -10.07
CA ILE A 70 4.48 -7.48 -9.80
C ILE A 70 5.95 -7.09 -9.85
N TYR A 71 6.67 -7.26 -8.74
CA TYR A 71 8.09 -6.97 -8.70
C TYR A 71 8.87 -7.99 -9.53
N LYS A 72 9.53 -7.54 -10.61
CA LYS A 72 10.16 -8.42 -11.61
C LYS A 72 11.14 -9.45 -11.03
N LYS A 73 11.83 -9.13 -9.94
CA LYS A 73 12.88 -10.00 -9.38
C LYS A 73 12.32 -11.17 -8.57
N SER A 74 11.29 -10.95 -7.75
CA SER A 74 10.73 -11.97 -6.85
C SER A 74 9.36 -12.47 -7.27
N GLY A 75 8.65 -11.76 -8.15
CA GLY A 75 7.26 -12.05 -8.47
C GLY A 75 6.26 -11.53 -7.43
N ASP A 76 6.72 -10.79 -6.41
CA ASP A 76 5.84 -10.30 -5.36
C ASP A 76 4.80 -9.33 -5.90
N PHE A 77 3.53 -9.61 -5.60
CA PHE A 77 2.42 -8.72 -5.90
C PHE A 77 2.27 -7.69 -4.78
N LYS A 78 2.25 -6.41 -5.15
CA LYS A 78 2.06 -5.31 -4.22
C LYS A 78 1.26 -4.18 -4.85
N ILE A 79 0.71 -3.32 -4.00
CA ILE A 79 0.12 -2.05 -4.40
C ILE A 79 1.15 -0.94 -4.23
N ILE A 80 1.45 -0.22 -5.30
CA ILE A 80 2.23 1.01 -5.22
C ILE A 80 1.30 2.17 -4.92
N VAL A 81 1.43 2.73 -3.73
CA VAL A 81 0.58 3.79 -3.20
C VAL A 81 1.07 5.15 -3.72
N ARG A 82 0.18 5.85 -4.42
CA ARG A 82 0.40 7.22 -4.92
C ARG A 82 -0.11 8.27 -3.94
N ASN A 83 -1.23 7.99 -3.27
CA ASN A 83 -1.82 8.87 -2.27
C ASN A 83 -2.44 8.01 -1.15
N ILE A 84 -2.41 8.52 0.07
CA ILE A 84 -3.01 7.91 1.24
C ILE A 84 -3.64 9.01 2.10
N SER A 85 -4.81 8.74 2.66
CA SER A 85 -5.54 9.67 3.51
C SER A 85 -6.20 8.92 4.66
N VAL A 86 -6.34 9.58 5.80
CA VAL A 86 -7.04 9.03 6.97
C VAL A 86 -8.54 9.05 6.70
N VAL A 87 -9.22 7.98 7.07
CA VAL A 87 -10.69 7.98 7.13
C VAL A 87 -11.07 8.46 8.53
N GLY A 88 -11.86 9.53 8.59
CA GLY A 88 -12.28 10.16 9.85
C GLY A 88 -13.26 9.32 10.66
#